data_AF-A0A3S3B673-F1
#
_entry.id   AF-A0A3S3B673-F1
#
_cell.length_a   1.000
_cell.length_b   1.000
_cell.length_c   1.000
_cell.angle_alpha   90.00
_cell.angle_beta   90.00
_cell.angle_gamma   90.00
#
_symmetry.space_group_name_H-M   'P 1'
#
loop_
_entity.id
_entity.type
_entity.pdbx_description
1 polymer ?
#
loop_
_entity_poly.entity_id
_entity_poly.type
_entity_poly.pdbx_seq_one_letter_code
_entity_poly.pdbx_strand_id
1 'polypeptide(L)'
;MKPVLLRAVPIAGWVYLAYGAIRSARGRPLEHPVARAAWWIDAFLSTVGHAVQVPAAVRAAGPHRSPVATAALTMVFGMTWRTTQAPTKENSA
;
A
#
# COMPACT_ATOMS: atom_id res chain seq x y z
N MET A 1 11.89 -4.90 14.89
CA MET A 1 12.16 -4.42 13.51
C MET A 1 11.74 -2.96 13.41
N LYS A 2 12.55 -2.08 12.81
CA LYS A 2 12.22 -0.64 12.74
C LYS A 2 10.94 -0.43 11.90
N PRO A 3 9.98 0.41 12.33
CA PRO A 3 8.72 0.66 11.62
C PRO A 3 8.89 1.13 10.17
N VAL A 4 10.05 1.70 9.84
CA VAL A 4 10.48 2.08 8.49
C VAL A 4 10.55 0.87 7.54
N LEU A 5 10.96 -0.30 8.03
CA LEU A 5 11.13 -1.49 7.19
C LEU A 5 9.79 -2.05 6.70
N LEU A 6 8.72 -1.90 7.50
CA LEU A 6 7.36 -2.32 7.12
C LEU A 6 6.72 -1.39 6.08
N ARG A 7 7.10 -0.11 6.05
CA ARG A 7 6.63 0.85 5.03
C ARG A 7 7.33 0.68 3.68
N ALA A 8 8.51 0.07 3.66
CA ALA A 8 9.28 -0.13 2.44
C ALA A 8 8.63 -1.16 1.49
N VAL A 9 7.88 -2.12 2.03
CA VAL A 9 7.23 -3.19 1.24
C VAL A 9 6.16 -2.63 0.29
N PRO A 10 5.16 -1.83 0.74
CA PRO A 10 4.19 -1.22 -0.17
C PRO A 10 4.83 -0.30 -1.22
N ILE A 11 5.85 0.48 -0.81
CA ILE A 11 6.58 1.36 -1.74
C ILE A 11 7.31 0.53 -2.80
N ALA A 12 7.96 -0.57 -2.41
CA ALA A 12 8.65 -1.47 -3.33
C ALA A 12 7.68 -2.09 -4.34
N GLY A 13 6.46 -2.45 -3.92
CA GLY A 13 5.39 -2.90 -4.82
C GLY A 13 5.02 -1.84 -5.86
N TRP A 14 4.76 -0.60 -5.45
CA TRP A 14 4.50 0.49 -6.39
C TRP A 14 5.65 0.75 -7.37
N VAL A 15 6.90 0.67 -6.91
CA VAL A 15 8.08 0.79 -7.77
C VAL A 15 8.16 -0.36 -8.78
N TYR A 16 7.89 -1.61 -8.35
CA TYR A 16 7.88 -2.76 -9.23
C TYR A 16 6.76 -2.68 -10.27
N LEU A 17 5.58 -2.19 -9.88
CA LEU A 17 4.46 -1.93 -10.78
C LEU A 17 4.80 -0.89 -11.84
N ALA A 18 5.34 0.26 -11.42
CA ALA A 18 5.79 1.31 -12.33
C ALA A 18 6.85 0.79 -13.32
N TYR A 19 7.81 0.00 -12.83
CA TYR A 19 8.84 -0.61 -13.68
C TYR A 19 8.23 -1.49 -14.78
N GLY A 20 7.35 -2.43 -14.41
CA GLY A 20 6.72 -3.33 -15.39
C GLY A 20 5.79 -2.58 -16.35
N ALA A 21 5.07 -1.56 -15.89
CA ALA A 21 4.22 -0.71 -16.73
C ALA A 21 5.03 0.08 -17.77
N ILE A 22 6.12 0.74 -17.35
CA ILE A 22 7.02 1.48 -18.26
C ILE A 22 7.64 0.52 -19.29
N ARG A 23 8.07 -0.66 -18.86
CA ARG A 23 8.62 -1.69 -19.75
C ARG A 23 7.61 -2.16 -20.78
N SER A 24 6.38 -2.44 -20.36
CA SER A 24 5.29 -2.81 -21.25
C SER A 24 4.95 -1.70 -22.25
N ALA A 25 4.88 -0.44 -21.80
CA ALA A 25 4.62 0.72 -22.65
C ALA A 25 5.72 0.95 -23.70
N ARG A 26 6.96 0.57 -23.41
CA ARG A 26 8.10 0.60 -24.34
C ARG A 26 8.15 -0.60 -25.29
N GLY A 27 7.09 -1.42 -25.35
CA GLY A 27 7.02 -2.62 -26.19
C GLY A 27 7.94 -3.75 -25.72
N ARG A 28 8.45 -3.69 -24.48
CA ARG A 28 9.37 -4.67 -23.91
C ARG A 28 8.78 -5.22 -22.60
N PRO A 29 7.69 -6.00 -22.65
CA PRO A 29 7.07 -6.54 -21.44
C PRO A 29 8.02 -7.46 -20.64
N LEU A 30 7.59 -7.84 -19.44
CA LEU A 30 8.29 -8.88 -18.66
C LEU A 30 8.07 -10.24 -19.35
N GLU A 31 9.13 -10.77 -19.97
CA GLU A 31 9.07 -12.01 -20.77
C GLU A 31 9.07 -13.27 -19.89
N HIS A 32 9.73 -13.21 -18.72
CA HIS A 32 9.78 -14.34 -17.81
C HIS A 32 8.40 -14.58 -17.16
N PRO A 33 7.80 -15.77 -17.30
CA PRO A 33 6.42 -16.02 -16.88
C PRO A 33 6.21 -15.82 -15.38
N VAL A 34 7.20 -16.19 -14.55
CA VAL A 34 7.14 -15.98 -13.09
C VAL A 34 7.20 -14.49 -12.73
N ALA A 35 8.03 -13.70 -13.43
CA ALA A 35 8.12 -12.27 -13.15
C ALA A 35 6.82 -11.55 -13.54
N ARG A 36 6.22 -11.95 -14.67
CA ARG A 36 4.91 -11.45 -15.10
C ARG A 36 3.79 -11.84 -14.14
N ALA A 37 3.78 -13.08 -13.64
CA ALA A 37 2.82 -13.51 -12.62
C ALA A 37 3.00 -12.74 -11.31
N ALA A 38 4.24 -12.58 -10.83
CA ALA A 38 4.54 -11.77 -9.65
C ALA A 38 4.10 -10.31 -9.83
N TRP A 39 4.28 -9.73 -11.03
CA TRP A 39 3.83 -8.37 -11.34
C TRP A 39 2.30 -8.24 -11.27
N TRP A 40 1.56 -9.20 -11.83
CA TRP A 40 0.09 -9.20 -11.72
C TRP A 40 -0.41 -9.42 -10.31
N ILE A 41 0.22 -10.33 -9.55
CA ILE A 41 -0.10 -10.56 -8.13
C ILE A 41 0.13 -9.26 -7.35
N ASP A 42 1.28 -8.62 -7.53
CA ASP A 42 1.60 -7.37 -6.85
C ASP A 42 0.65 -6.23 -7.26
N ALA A 43 0.23 -6.19 -8.54
CA ALA A 43 -0.75 -5.23 -9.04
C ALA A 43 -2.10 -5.40 -8.34
N PHE A 44 -2.55 -6.65 -8.24
CA PHE A 44 -3.80 -7.00 -7.57
C PHE A 44 -3.75 -6.68 -6.07
N LEU A 45 -2.65 -7.05 -5.39
CA LEU A 45 -2.48 -6.79 -3.96
C LEU A 45 -2.40 -5.29 -3.65
N SER A 46 -1.68 -4.51 -4.47
CA SER A 46 -1.52 -3.07 -4.28
C SER A 46 -2.77 -2.27 -4.63
N THR A 47 -3.65 -2.79 -5.50
CA THR A 47 -4.90 -2.12 -5.88
C THR A 47 -6.09 -2.67 -5.11
N VAL A 48 -6.52 -3.90 -5.40
CA VAL A 48 -7.67 -4.54 -4.78
C VAL A 48 -7.42 -4.82 -3.32
N GLY A 49 -6.24 -5.36 -2.97
CA GLY A 49 -5.88 -5.64 -1.58
C GLY A 49 -5.92 -4.39 -0.70
N HIS A 50 -5.41 -3.26 -1.18
CA HIS A 50 -5.51 -1.98 -0.46
C HIS A 50 -6.93 -1.39 -0.48
N ALA A 51 -7.65 -1.48 -1.60
CA ALA A 51 -9.01 -0.96 -1.71
C ALA A 51 -9.98 -1.65 -0.74
N VAL A 52 -9.87 -2.97 -0.57
CA VAL A 52 -10.67 -3.74 0.41
C VAL A 52 -10.39 -3.29 1.85
N GLN A 53 -9.20 -2.75 2.12
CA GLN A 53 -8.84 -2.22 3.45
C GLN A 53 -9.42 -0.82 3.71
N VAL A 54 -9.79 -0.06 2.68
CA VAL A 54 -10.27 1.34 2.81
C VAL A 54 -11.52 1.45 3.69
N PRO A 55 -12.59 0.64 3.53
CA PRO A 55 -13.78 0.75 4.39
C PRO A 55 -13.45 0.52 5.88
N ALA A 56 -12.61 -0.48 6.17
CA ALA A 56 -12.16 -0.75 7.54
C ALA A 56 -11.27 0.38 8.06
N ALA A 57 -10.43 0.98 7.20
CA ALA A 57 -9.60 2.15 7.49
C ALA A 57 -10.44 3.37 7.90
N VAL A 58 -11.41 3.73 7.07
CA VAL A 58 -12.30 4.87 7.26
C VAL A 58 -13.15 4.71 8.51
N ARG A 59 -13.74 3.53 8.75
CA ARG A 59 -14.55 3.27 9.96
C ARG A 59 -13.75 3.43 11.25
N ALA A 60 -12.47 3.05 11.27
CA ALA A 60 -11.65 3.16 12.47
C ALA A 60 -11.01 4.54 12.67
N ALA A 61 -10.95 5.38 11.63
CA ALA A 61 -10.36 6.71 11.74
C ALA A 61 -11.22 7.70 12.55
N GLY A 62 -12.50 7.36 12.77
CA GLY A 62 -13.44 8.18 13.53
C GLY A 62 -13.80 9.51 12.85
N PRO A 63 -14.69 10.31 13.45
CA PRO A 63 -15.19 11.56 12.86
C PRO A 63 -14.15 12.68 12.74
N HIS A 64 -12.98 12.55 13.39
CA HIS A 64 -11.95 13.60 13.45
C HIS A 64 -10.92 13.53 12.33
N ARG A 65 -11.00 12.55 11.42
CA ARG A 65 -10.06 12.40 10.30
C ARG A 65 -10.80 12.31 8.98
N SER A 66 -10.30 13.04 7.97
CA SER A 66 -10.90 13.02 6.63
C SER A 66 -10.93 11.58 6.07
N PRO A 67 -12.09 11.08 5.64
CA PRO A 67 -12.23 9.77 4.99
C PRO A 67 -11.34 9.66 3.75
N VAL A 68 -11.22 10.75 2.99
CA VAL A 68 -10.42 10.81 1.76
C VAL A 68 -8.93 10.68 2.08
N ALA A 69 -8.44 11.39 3.09
CA ALA A 69 -7.04 11.28 3.51
C ALA A 69 -6.71 9.87 4.03
N THR A 70 -7.64 9.25 4.75
CA THR A 70 -7.49 7.88 5.26
C THR A 70 -7.47 6.84 4.14
N ALA A 71 -8.34 7.01 3.14
CA ALA A 71 -8.36 6.16 1.95
C ALA A 71 -7.06 6.28 1.15
N ALA A 72 -6.59 7.51 0.90
CA ALA A 72 -5.34 7.76 0.17
C ALA A 72 -4.13 7.13 0.88
N LEU A 73 -4.01 7.30 2.19
CA LEU A 73 -2.93 6.68 2.98
C LEU A 73 -3.01 5.15 2.96
N THR A 74 -4.22 4.59 2.98
CA THR A 74 -4.42 3.13 2.90
C THR A 74 -4.09 2.59 1.51
N MET A 75 -4.33 3.36 0.45
CA MET A 75 -3.92 2.97 -0.91
C MET A 75 -2.41 3.03 -1.12
N VAL A 76 -1.72 4.00 -0.52
CA VAL A 76 -0.27 4.15 -0.68
C VAL A 76 0.50 3.14 0.20
N PHE A 77 0.07 2.96 1.45
CA PHE A 77 0.83 2.19 2.45
C PHE A 77 0.15 0.89 2.91
N GLY A 78 -1.07 0.60 2.46
CA GLY A 78 -1.88 -0.49 3.04
C GLY A 78 -2.16 -0.23 4.53
N MET A 79 -2.44 -1.28 5.31
CA MET A 79 -2.60 -1.16 6.77
C MET A 79 -1.32 -0.76 7.54
N THR A 80 -0.15 -0.68 6.90
CA THR A 80 1.12 -0.39 7.60
C THR A 80 1.20 1.02 8.18
N TRP A 81 0.34 1.95 7.75
CA TRP A 81 0.21 3.26 8.38
C TRP A 81 -0.31 3.16 9.82
N ARG A 82 -1.16 2.17 10.14
CA ARG A 82 -1.72 1.98 11.49
C ARG A 82 -0.67 1.48 12.48
N THR A 83 0.13 0.51 12.08
CA THR A 83 1.15 -0.12 12.95
C THR A 83 2.28 0.83 13.33
N THR A 84 2.32 2.02 12.72
CA THR A 84 3.39 3.01 12.89
C THR A 84 2.90 4.36 13.41
N GLN A 85 1.63 4.47 13.82
CA GLN A 85 1.24 5.55 14.73
C GLN A 85 1.91 5.23 16.07
N ALA A 86 2.94 5.98 16.43
CA ALA A 86 3.46 5.96 17.79
C ALA A 86 2.28 6.16 18.76
N PRO A 87 2.24 5.48 19.92
CA PRO A 87 1.24 5.79 20.93
C PRO A 87 1.36 7.28 21.24
N THR A 88 0.39 8.08 20.79
CA THR A 88 0.25 9.46 21.26
C THR A 88 0.11 9.36 22.78
N LYS A 89 0.83 10.21 23.52
CA LYS A 89 0.88 10.25 24.99
C LYS A 89 -0.47 10.59 25.67
N GLU A 90 -1.59 10.31 25.01
CA GLU A 90 -2.94 10.63 25.47
C GLU A 90 -3.63 9.43 26.16
N ASN A 91 -3.12 8.21 25.99
CA ASN A 91 -3.61 7.00 26.67
C ASN A 91 -2.75 6.62 27.90
N SER A 92 -2.20 7.63 28.58
CA SER A 92 -1.50 7.46 29.87
C SER A 92 -2.04 8.47 30.86
N ALA A 93 -3.33 8.34 31.16
CA ALA A 93 -3.99 8.93 32.31
C ALA A 93 -4.99 7.90 32.84
#